data_AF-A0AAW1XEM9-F1
#
_entry.id   AF-A0AAW1XEM9-F1
#
_cell.length_a   1.000
_cell.length_b   1.000
_cell.length_c   1.000
_cell.angle_alpha   90.00
_cell.angle_beta   90.00
_cell.angle_gamma   90.00
#
_symmetry.space_group_name_H-M   'P 1'
#
loop_
_entity.id
_entity.type
_entity.pdbx_description
1 polymer ?
#
loop_
_entity_poly.entity_id
_entity_poly.type
_entity_poly.pdbx_seq_one_letter_code
_entity_poly.pdbx_strand_id
1 'polypeptide(L)'
;MKSMFLDLAISCASVICCRSSPKQKALVTRLVKSGTGKTTLAIGDGANDVGMLQEADIGVGISGVEGMQAVMSSDIAIAQFRYLERLLLVHGHWCYRRISSMICYFFYKNITFGLTLFLYEASTSFSGQPAYNDWFLSLYSILFSSFPVVAMGVFDQDVSARLCLKFPLLYQEGVQNVLFSWRRILGWMFNGLISAVIIFFFCMNALEAHAFNQDGKTAGRDILGATMYTCIVWVVNLQMALAISYFTLIQHLFIWGSIALCGLGTRAAQMIPNNVTWCGRDLLRPTTVGFTARLAARTNFIRR
;
A
#
# COMPACT_ATOMS: atom_id res chain seq x y z
N MET A 1 4.24 -6.72 -42.76
CA MET A 1 4.79 -5.34 -42.92
C MET A 1 4.81 -4.56 -41.62
N LYS A 2 3.69 -4.43 -40.88
CA LYS A 2 3.66 -3.70 -39.59
C LYS A 2 4.63 -4.25 -38.54
N SER A 3 4.73 -5.58 -38.40
CA SER A 3 5.69 -6.25 -37.51
C SER A 3 7.13 -5.96 -37.92
N MET A 4 7.47 -6.17 -39.19
CA MET A 4 8.82 -5.88 -39.71
C MET A 4 9.24 -4.41 -39.49
N PHE A 5 8.32 -3.46 -39.68
CA PHE A 5 8.58 -2.05 -39.40
C PHE A 5 8.86 -1.82 -37.91
N LEU A 6 8.07 -2.46 -37.04
CA LEU A 6 8.26 -2.35 -35.60
C LEU A 6 9.59 -2.96 -35.15
N ASP A 7 9.95 -4.14 -35.66
CA ASP A 7 11.21 -4.83 -35.32
C ASP A 7 12.43 -3.99 -35.75
N LEU A 8 12.35 -3.37 -36.93
CA LEU A 8 13.36 -2.42 -37.39
C LEU A 8 13.41 -1.18 -36.48
N ALA A 9 12.26 -0.60 -36.13
CA ALA A 9 12.18 0.59 -35.29
C ALA A 9 12.74 0.35 -33.89
N ILE A 10 12.51 -0.82 -33.28
CA ILE A 10 13.04 -1.20 -31.95
C ILE A 10 14.57 -1.39 -32.00
N SER A 11 15.10 -1.83 -33.14
CA SER A 11 16.55 -2.04 -33.32
C SER A 11 17.32 -0.73 -33.51
N CYS A 12 16.65 0.36 -33.88
CA CYS A 12 17.24 1.67 -34.08
C CYS A 12 17.37 2.44 -32.77
N ALA A 13 18.45 3.20 -32.60
CA ALA A 13 18.63 4.09 -31.44
C ALA A 13 17.69 5.30 -31.47
N SER A 14 17.30 5.76 -32.65
CA SER A 14 16.37 6.88 -32.85
C SER A 14 15.55 6.67 -34.12
N VAL A 15 14.28 7.07 -34.08
CA VAL A 15 13.34 6.98 -35.20
C VAL A 15 12.66 8.33 -35.36
N ILE A 16 12.72 8.90 -36.57
CA ILE A 16 12.15 10.21 -36.88
C ILE A 16 11.08 10.03 -37.96
N CYS A 17 9.83 10.35 -37.62
CA CYS A 17 8.71 10.33 -38.55
C CYS A 17 8.48 11.73 -39.13
N CYS A 18 8.75 11.92 -40.43
CA CYS A 18 8.57 13.20 -41.11
C CYS A 18 7.18 13.33 -41.74
N ARG A 19 6.63 14.55 -41.75
CA ARG A 19 5.36 14.91 -42.43
C ARG A 19 4.19 13.95 -42.14
N SER A 20 4.13 13.43 -40.92
CA SER A 20 3.07 12.49 -40.53
C SER A 20 1.77 13.21 -40.22
N SER A 21 0.66 12.70 -40.75
CA SER A 21 -0.68 13.20 -40.42
C SER A 21 -1.06 12.87 -38.97
N PRO A 22 -2.00 13.61 -38.35
CA PRO A 22 -2.46 13.33 -36.98
C PRO A 22 -2.88 11.87 -36.78
N LYS A 23 -3.59 11.31 -37.76
CA LYS A 23 -4.01 9.90 -37.76
C LYS A 23 -2.83 8.93 -37.81
N GLN A 24 -1.77 9.25 -38.55
CA GLN A 24 -0.57 8.43 -38.60
C GLN A 24 0.20 8.45 -37.28
N LYS A 25 0.29 9.60 -36.60
CA LYS A 25 0.93 9.70 -35.26
C LYS A 25 0.26 8.79 -34.23
N ALA A 26 -1.08 8.80 -34.20
CA ALA A 26 -1.89 7.90 -33.38
C ALA A 26 -1.63 6.42 -33.71
N LEU A 27 -1.63 6.05 -35.00
CA LEU A 27 -1.39 4.67 -35.45
C LEU A 27 0.00 4.14 -35.10
N VAL A 28 1.04 4.98 -35.18
CA VAL A 28 2.41 4.60 -34.78
C VAL A 28 2.47 4.35 -33.27
N THR A 29 1.87 5.24 -32.48
CA THR A 29 1.82 5.10 -31.01
C THR A 29 1.13 3.81 -30.61
N ARG A 30 -0.03 3.52 -31.20
CA ARG A 30 -0.76 2.28 -31.00
C ARG A 30 0.05 1.04 -31.40
N LEU A 31 0.76 1.09 -32.53
CA LEU A 31 1.60 -0.01 -33.00
C LEU A 31 2.73 -0.32 -32.01
N VAL A 32 3.39 0.71 -31.47
CA VAL A 32 4.47 0.54 -30.47
C VAL A 32 3.92 0.00 -29.16
N LYS A 33 2.79 0.55 -28.68
CA LYS A 33 2.11 0.12 -27.46
C LYS A 33 1.69 -1.34 -27.52
N SER A 34 0.93 -1.73 -28.55
CA SER A 34 0.44 -3.11 -28.69
C SER A 34 1.53 -4.10 -29.07
N GLY A 35 2.57 -3.64 -29.80
CA GLY A 35 3.61 -4.51 -30.30
C GLY A 35 4.73 -4.79 -29.29
N THR A 36 5.08 -3.82 -28.44
CA THR A 36 6.11 -4.00 -27.41
C THR A 36 5.54 -4.40 -26.05
N GLY A 37 4.26 -4.09 -25.78
CA GLY A 37 3.64 -4.28 -24.47
C GLY A 37 4.26 -3.41 -23.36
N LYS A 38 5.09 -2.42 -23.73
CA LYS A 38 5.73 -1.48 -22.80
C LYS A 38 4.88 -0.23 -22.65
N THR A 39 5.02 0.43 -21.50
CA THR A 39 4.39 1.73 -21.24
C THR A 39 4.91 2.78 -22.21
N THR A 40 3.99 3.46 -22.87
CA THR A 40 4.24 4.50 -23.87
C THR A 40 3.87 5.87 -23.34
N LEU A 41 4.70 6.87 -23.63
CA LEU A 41 4.46 8.26 -23.28
C LEU A 41 4.47 9.12 -24.54
N ALA A 42 3.44 9.95 -24.72
CA ALA A 42 3.34 10.89 -25.82
C ALA A 42 3.36 12.33 -25.29
N ILE A 43 3.99 13.23 -26.04
CA ILE A 43 4.05 14.67 -25.72
C ILE A 43 3.63 15.46 -26.95
N GLY A 44 2.84 16.51 -26.75
CA GLY A 44 2.43 17.41 -27.82
C GLY A 44 1.86 18.72 -27.29
N ASP A 45 1.83 19.74 -28.14
CA ASP A 45 1.35 21.10 -27.86
C ASP A 45 0.13 21.47 -28.72
N GLY A 46 0.00 20.88 -29.91
CA GLY A 46 -1.04 21.20 -30.87
C GLY A 46 -2.22 20.22 -30.93
N ALA A 47 -3.30 20.66 -31.58
CA ALA A 47 -4.48 19.81 -31.86
C ALA A 47 -4.14 18.57 -32.72
N ASN A 48 -3.06 18.63 -33.50
CA ASN A 48 -2.56 17.52 -34.31
C ASN A 48 -2.03 16.35 -33.49
N ASP A 49 -1.68 16.59 -32.22
CA ASP A 49 -1.12 15.58 -31.33
C ASP A 49 -2.15 14.97 -30.39
N VAL A 50 -3.39 15.49 -30.37
CA VAL A 50 -4.49 14.98 -29.51
C VAL A 50 -4.70 13.48 -29.70
N GLY A 51 -4.77 13.01 -30.95
CA GLY A 51 -4.92 11.58 -31.24
C GLY A 51 -3.70 10.74 -30.82
N MET A 52 -2.50 11.33 -30.80
CA MET A 52 -1.28 10.66 -30.32
C MET A 52 -1.28 10.57 -28.78
N LEU A 53 -1.67 11.66 -28.12
CA LEU A 53 -1.74 11.77 -26.66
C LEU A 53 -2.75 10.79 -26.06
N GLN A 54 -3.92 10.64 -26.68
CA GLN A 54 -4.98 9.75 -26.21
C GLN A 54 -4.70 8.26 -26.45
N GLU A 55 -3.86 7.91 -27.43
CA GLU A 55 -3.49 6.51 -27.71
C GLU A 55 -2.36 5.99 -26.80
N ALA A 56 -1.50 6.90 -26.31
CA ALA A 56 -0.43 6.57 -25.38
C ALA A 56 -0.98 6.12 -24.02
N ASP A 57 -0.13 5.50 -23.19
CA ASP A 57 -0.50 5.18 -21.80
C ASP A 57 -0.45 6.41 -20.89
N ILE A 58 0.42 7.37 -21.24
CA ILE A 58 0.55 8.64 -20.54
C ILE A 58 0.66 9.74 -21.61
N GLY A 59 -0.33 10.61 -21.69
CA GLY A 59 -0.34 11.79 -22.54
C GLY A 59 0.10 13.04 -21.77
N VAL A 60 1.13 13.74 -22.27
CA VAL A 60 1.63 14.98 -21.68
C VAL A 60 1.42 16.16 -22.63
N GLY A 61 0.56 17.10 -22.25
CA GLY A 61 0.28 18.30 -23.02
C GLY A 61 1.23 19.44 -22.65
N ILE A 62 1.83 20.10 -23.64
CA ILE A 62 2.59 21.34 -23.42
C ILE A 62 1.66 22.54 -23.61
N SER A 63 1.60 23.42 -22.62
CA SER A 63 0.85 24.67 -22.70
C SER A 63 1.55 25.65 -23.65
N GLY A 64 1.07 25.70 -24.89
CA GLY A 64 1.57 26.58 -25.93
C GLY A 64 0.65 27.78 -26.20
N VAL A 65 1.14 28.72 -27.00
CA VAL A 65 0.37 29.90 -27.46
C VAL A 65 -0.61 29.52 -28.58
N GLU A 66 -0.38 28.41 -29.27
CA GLU A 66 -1.14 27.96 -30.44
C GLU A 66 -2.49 27.31 -30.11
N GLY A 67 -2.77 27.04 -28.83
CA GLY A 67 -4.08 26.56 -28.37
C GLY A 67 -4.00 25.64 -27.16
N MET A 68 -5.12 25.49 -26.44
CA MET A 68 -5.21 24.64 -25.23
C MET A 68 -5.68 23.21 -25.51
N GLN A 69 -5.87 22.82 -26.78
CA GLN A 69 -6.48 21.54 -27.15
C GLN A 69 -5.66 20.32 -26.72
N ALA A 70 -4.32 20.38 -26.88
CA ALA A 70 -3.43 19.31 -26.41
C ALA A 70 -3.45 19.17 -24.89
N VAL A 71 -3.43 20.29 -24.16
CA VAL A 71 -3.51 20.34 -22.69
C VAL A 71 -4.83 19.73 -22.20
N MET A 72 -5.96 20.14 -22.78
CA MET A 72 -7.29 19.64 -22.40
C MET A 72 -7.49 18.16 -22.72
N SER A 73 -6.69 17.60 -23.63
CA SER A 73 -6.79 16.21 -24.08
C SER A 73 -5.65 15.33 -23.56
N SER A 74 -4.84 15.84 -22.61
CA SER A 74 -3.70 15.15 -22.01
C SER A 74 -3.95 14.79 -20.56
N ASP A 75 -3.26 13.77 -20.05
CA ASP A 75 -3.34 13.36 -18.63
C ASP A 75 -2.60 14.36 -17.74
N ILE A 76 -1.49 14.92 -18.22
CA ILE A 76 -0.64 15.85 -17.48
C ILE A 76 -0.29 17.05 -18.35
N ALA A 77 -0.55 18.26 -17.83
CA ALA A 77 -0.18 19.50 -18.48
C ALA A 77 1.13 20.07 -17.91
N ILE A 78 2.10 20.36 -18.78
CA ILE A 78 3.34 21.06 -18.42
C ILE A 78 3.49 22.34 -19.22
N ALA A 79 4.11 23.38 -18.65
CA ALA A 79 4.30 24.63 -19.38
C ALA A 79 5.42 24.55 -20.44
N GLN A 80 6.46 23.76 -20.19
CA GLN A 80 7.66 23.69 -21.04
C GLN A 80 8.26 22.29 -21.00
N PHE A 81 8.88 21.87 -22.10
CA PHE A 81 9.48 20.54 -22.23
C PHE A 81 10.52 20.23 -21.14
N ARG A 82 11.28 21.22 -20.66
CA ARG A 82 12.28 21.02 -19.58
C ARG A 82 11.69 20.48 -18.27
N TYR A 83 10.40 20.65 -18.02
CA TYR A 83 9.76 20.12 -16.81
C TYR A 83 9.45 18.62 -16.90
N LEU A 84 9.50 18.03 -18.10
CA LEU A 84 9.33 16.61 -18.31
C LEU A 84 10.38 15.78 -17.57
N GLU A 85 11.63 16.24 -17.56
CA GLU A 85 12.74 15.56 -16.87
C GLU A 85 12.41 15.39 -15.38
N ARG A 86 11.96 16.46 -14.71
CA ARG A 86 11.58 16.42 -13.30
C ARG A 86 10.27 15.66 -13.07
N LEU A 87 9.34 15.70 -14.00
CA LEU A 87 8.11 14.93 -13.92
C LEU A 87 8.41 13.42 -13.91
N LEU A 88 9.23 12.93 -14.83
CA LEU A 88 9.54 11.51 -14.96
C LEU A 88 10.52 11.04 -13.88
N LEU A 89 11.70 11.66 -13.79
CA LEU A 89 12.78 11.15 -12.93
C LEU A 89 12.49 11.32 -11.45
N VAL A 90 11.77 12.37 -11.05
CA VAL A 90 11.46 12.62 -9.63
C VAL A 90 10.08 12.08 -9.29
N HIS A 91 9.02 12.60 -9.93
CA HIS A 91 7.66 12.25 -9.55
C HIS A 91 7.28 10.85 -10.01
N GLY A 92 7.73 10.42 -11.19
CA GLY A 92 7.53 9.05 -11.68
C GLY A 92 8.18 8.01 -10.76
N HIS A 93 9.46 8.21 -10.39
CA HIS A 93 10.18 7.33 -9.46
C HIS A 93 9.47 7.21 -8.10
N TRP A 94 9.14 8.35 -7.48
CA TRP A 94 8.46 8.36 -6.19
C TRP A 94 7.07 7.72 -6.26
N CYS A 95 6.28 8.05 -7.28
CA CYS A 95 4.93 7.52 -7.44
C CYS A 95 4.95 6.00 -7.62
N TYR A 96 5.82 5.48 -8.48
CA TYR A 96 5.97 4.05 -8.71
C TYR A 96 6.31 3.30 -7.42
N ARG A 97 7.34 3.77 -6.68
CA ARG A 97 7.78 3.13 -5.44
C ARG A 97 6.73 3.20 -4.33
N ARG A 98 6.07 4.34 -4.17
CA ARG A 98 5.00 4.55 -3.19
C ARG A 98 3.81 3.62 -3.44
N ILE A 99 3.29 3.61 -4.67
CA ILE A 99 2.12 2.79 -5.04
C ILE A 99 2.47 1.30 -4.91
N SER A 100 3.65 0.88 -5.39
CA SER A 100 4.09 -0.51 -5.28
C SER A 100 4.15 -0.99 -3.83
N SER A 101 4.76 -0.19 -2.94
CA SER A 101 4.88 -0.52 -1.52
C SER A 101 3.53 -0.50 -0.81
N MET A 102 2.69 0.50 -1.13
CA MET A 102 1.33 0.63 -0.63
C MET A 102 0.48 -0.60 -0.96
N ILE A 103 0.51 -1.09 -2.21
CA ILE A 103 -0.24 -2.27 -2.64
C ILE A 103 0.26 -3.53 -1.93
N CYS A 104 1.57 -3.73 -1.87
CA CYS A 104 2.15 -4.90 -1.19
C CYS A 104 1.73 -4.96 0.29
N TYR A 105 1.81 -3.82 0.97
CA TYR A 105 1.43 -3.71 2.36
C TYR A 105 -0.09 -3.80 2.57
N PHE A 106 -0.89 -3.33 1.61
CA PHE A 106 -2.35 -3.53 1.60
C PHE A 106 -2.72 -5.01 1.53
N PHE A 107 -2.04 -5.81 0.71
CA PHE A 107 -2.27 -7.26 0.71
C PHE A 107 -1.87 -7.91 2.05
N TYR A 108 -0.67 -7.57 2.55
CA TYR A 108 -0.18 -8.07 3.84
C TYR A 108 -1.19 -7.84 4.98
N LYS A 109 -1.66 -6.60 5.18
CA LYS A 109 -2.55 -6.25 6.30
C LYS A 109 -3.91 -6.94 6.22
N ASN A 110 -4.46 -7.07 5.02
CA ASN A 110 -5.79 -7.65 4.81
C ASN A 110 -5.74 -9.18 4.97
N ILE A 111 -4.70 -9.83 4.47
CA ILE A 111 -4.49 -11.27 4.66
C ILE A 111 -4.23 -11.58 6.14
N THR A 112 -3.40 -10.77 6.81
CA THR A 112 -3.12 -10.97 8.25
C THR A 112 -4.43 -10.93 9.05
N PHE A 113 -5.29 -9.93 8.78
CA PHE A 113 -6.56 -9.79 9.48
C PHE A 113 -7.56 -10.89 9.12
N GLY A 114 -7.79 -11.12 7.82
CA GLY A 114 -8.77 -12.10 7.33
C GLY A 114 -8.41 -13.54 7.70
N LEU A 115 -7.12 -13.91 7.62
CA LEU A 115 -6.69 -15.26 8.00
C LEU A 115 -6.80 -15.50 9.50
N THR A 116 -6.54 -14.49 10.35
CA THR A 116 -6.72 -14.64 11.79
C THR A 116 -8.18 -14.92 12.14
N LEU A 117 -9.13 -14.26 11.45
CA LEU A 117 -10.56 -14.53 11.59
C LEU A 117 -10.91 -15.95 11.13
N PHE A 118 -10.38 -16.36 9.98
CA PHE A 118 -10.57 -17.72 9.44
C PHE A 118 -10.06 -18.82 10.40
N LEU A 119 -8.87 -18.63 10.98
CA LEU A 119 -8.31 -19.59 11.95
C LEU A 119 -9.16 -19.69 13.21
N TYR A 120 -9.72 -18.57 13.67
CA TYR A 120 -10.64 -18.58 14.79
C TYR A 120 -11.96 -19.31 14.49
N GLU A 121 -12.55 -19.08 13.32
CA GLU A 121 -13.74 -19.84 12.89
C GLU A 121 -13.46 -21.34 12.83
N ALA A 122 -12.30 -21.74 12.29
CA ALA A 122 -11.87 -23.13 12.25
C ALA A 122 -11.71 -23.73 13.66
N SER A 123 -11.14 -22.98 14.62
CA SER A 123 -11.01 -23.43 16.01
C SER A 123 -12.36 -23.65 16.72
N THR A 124 -13.42 -23.02 16.21
CA THR A 124 -14.76 -23.11 16.80
C THR A 124 -15.71 -23.93 15.93
N SER A 125 -15.13 -24.87 15.17
CA SER A 125 -15.83 -25.82 14.30
C SER A 125 -16.75 -25.15 13.26
N PHE A 126 -16.36 -23.98 12.76
CA PHE A 126 -17.13 -23.18 11.79
C PHE A 126 -18.55 -22.86 12.26
N SER A 127 -18.74 -22.66 13.56
CA SER A 127 -20.03 -22.31 14.17
C SER A 127 -20.60 -20.94 13.78
N GLY A 128 -19.86 -20.12 13.01
CA GLY A 128 -20.27 -18.78 12.58
C GLY A 128 -20.28 -17.74 13.71
N GLN A 129 -19.68 -18.05 14.86
CA GLN A 129 -19.60 -17.11 15.97
C GLN A 129 -18.50 -16.06 15.70
N PRO A 130 -18.83 -14.75 15.74
CA PRO A 130 -17.88 -13.71 15.39
C PRO A 130 -16.72 -13.63 16.40
N ALA A 131 -15.48 -13.48 15.90
CA ALA A 131 -14.31 -13.23 16.74
C ALA A 131 -14.26 -11.78 17.25
N TYR A 132 -14.76 -10.87 16.44
CA TYR A 132 -14.72 -9.43 16.66
C TYR A 132 -16.13 -8.87 16.55
N ASN A 133 -16.42 -7.83 17.33
CA ASN A 133 -17.64 -7.06 17.16
C ASN A 133 -17.64 -6.36 15.79
N ASP A 134 -18.81 -6.18 15.18
CA ASP A 134 -19.01 -5.50 13.89
C ASP A 134 -18.38 -4.10 13.83
N TRP A 135 -18.37 -3.40 14.97
CA TRP A 135 -17.68 -2.12 15.10
C TRP A 135 -16.17 -2.26 14.95
N PHE A 136 -15.54 -3.29 15.52
CA PHE A 136 -14.10 -3.53 15.38
C PHE A 136 -13.72 -3.91 13.94
N LEU A 137 -14.54 -4.74 13.28
CA LEU A 137 -14.37 -5.08 11.86
C LEU A 137 -14.38 -3.84 10.97
N SER A 138 -15.34 -2.94 11.22
CA SER A 138 -15.50 -1.69 10.46
C SER A 138 -14.38 -0.69 10.75
N LEU A 139 -14.05 -0.47 12.03
CA LEU A 139 -13.02 0.49 12.44
C LEU A 139 -11.61 0.08 11.99
N TYR A 140 -11.31 -1.22 11.93
CA TYR A 140 -10.03 -1.72 11.42
C TYR A 140 -9.80 -1.33 9.96
N SER A 141 -10.81 -1.56 9.13
CA SER A 141 -10.74 -1.29 7.70
C SER A 141 -10.68 0.20 7.40
N ILE A 142 -11.43 1.02 8.12
CA ILE A 142 -11.59 2.45 7.81
C ILE A 142 -10.52 3.31 8.49
N LEU A 143 -10.32 3.17 9.80
CA LEU A 143 -9.51 4.12 10.57
C LEU A 143 -8.10 3.59 10.83
N PHE A 144 -7.97 2.38 11.35
CA PHE A 144 -6.70 1.92 11.92
C PHE A 144 -5.71 1.43 10.87
N SER A 145 -6.20 0.93 9.74
CA SER A 145 -5.35 0.35 8.72
C SER A 145 -5.23 1.21 7.46
N SER A 146 -6.21 2.07 7.13
CA SER A 146 -6.19 2.81 5.86
C SER A 146 -5.42 4.13 5.94
N PHE A 147 -5.57 4.92 7.01
CA PHE A 147 -4.81 6.16 7.17
C PHE A 147 -3.28 5.96 7.15
N PRO A 148 -2.72 4.98 7.86
CA PRO A 148 -1.27 4.78 7.84
C PRO A 148 -0.76 4.30 6.46
N VAL A 149 -1.54 3.50 5.75
CA VAL A 149 -1.25 3.05 4.38
C VAL A 149 -1.24 4.23 3.40
N VAL A 150 -2.24 5.11 3.49
CA VAL A 150 -2.31 6.32 2.66
C VAL A 150 -1.16 7.26 2.98
N ALA A 151 -0.83 7.45 4.26
CA ALA A 151 0.31 8.28 4.67
C ALA A 151 1.64 7.74 4.11
N MET A 152 1.85 6.42 4.09
CA MET A 152 3.00 5.80 3.42
C MET A 152 2.96 6.07 1.91
N GLY A 153 1.82 5.84 1.26
CA GLY A 153 1.65 6.00 -0.19
C GLY A 153 1.79 7.44 -0.70
N VAL A 154 1.67 8.45 0.17
CA VAL A 154 1.77 9.87 -0.22
C VAL A 154 3.11 10.49 0.21
N PHE A 155 3.56 10.24 1.43
CA PHE A 155 4.65 11.00 2.04
C PHE A 155 6.00 10.28 2.01
N ASP A 156 6.05 8.99 1.68
CA ASP A 156 7.32 8.26 1.69
C ASP A 156 8.28 8.75 0.59
N GLN A 157 9.54 8.95 0.95
CA GLN A 157 10.58 9.42 0.04
C GLN A 157 11.83 8.62 0.31
N ASP A 158 12.23 7.79 -0.65
CA ASP A 158 13.45 6.99 -0.56
C ASP A 158 14.69 7.85 -0.83
N VAL A 159 14.62 8.70 -1.84
CA VAL A 159 15.73 9.51 -2.35
C VAL A 159 15.27 10.95 -2.59
N SER A 160 16.13 11.92 -2.26
CA SER A 160 15.83 13.33 -2.48
C SER A 160 15.73 13.68 -3.97
N ALA A 161 14.89 14.67 -4.32
CA ALA A 161 14.69 15.09 -5.72
C ALA A 161 15.99 15.47 -6.46
N ARG A 162 16.97 16.03 -5.73
CA ARG A 162 18.28 16.41 -6.31
C ARG A 162 19.08 15.18 -6.74
N LEU A 163 19.02 14.10 -5.96
CA LEU A 163 19.72 12.87 -6.27
C LEU A 163 19.06 12.11 -7.42
N CYS A 164 17.71 12.11 -7.50
CA CYS A 164 16.99 11.51 -8.62
C CYS A 164 17.36 12.17 -9.97
N LEU A 165 17.55 13.50 -9.98
CA LEU A 165 18.00 14.22 -11.18
C LEU A 165 19.49 13.97 -11.50
N LYS A 166 20.33 13.86 -10.46
CA LYS A 166 21.77 13.59 -10.64
C LYS A 166 22.06 12.18 -11.15
N PHE A 167 21.23 11.20 -10.76
CA PHE A 167 21.42 9.78 -11.08
C PHE A 167 20.18 9.21 -11.79
N PRO A 168 20.01 9.44 -13.11
CA PRO A 168 18.84 8.97 -13.86
C PRO A 168 18.72 7.44 -13.95
N LEU A 169 19.79 6.71 -13.64
CA LEU A 169 19.79 5.24 -13.60
C LEU A 169 18.77 4.67 -12.60
N LEU A 170 18.44 5.43 -11.54
CA LEU A 170 17.41 5.04 -10.56
C LEU A 170 16.04 4.81 -11.20
N TYR A 171 15.72 5.51 -12.30
CA TYR A 171 14.45 5.35 -13.01
C TYR A 171 14.32 3.98 -13.69
N GLN A 172 15.43 3.28 -13.95
CA GLN A 172 15.39 1.95 -14.58
C GLN A 172 14.66 0.91 -13.72
N GLU A 173 14.63 1.07 -12.39
CA GLU A 173 13.89 0.18 -11.49
C GLU A 173 12.39 0.15 -11.82
N GLY A 174 11.83 1.30 -12.21
CA GLY A 174 10.44 1.43 -12.66
C GLY A 174 10.20 0.80 -14.03
N VAL A 175 11.10 1.07 -14.99
CA VAL A 175 10.99 0.54 -16.36
C VAL A 175 11.07 -1.00 -16.39
N GLN A 176 11.90 -1.58 -15.52
CA GLN A 176 12.05 -3.04 -15.40
C GLN A 176 10.97 -3.70 -14.52
N ASN A 177 10.04 -2.91 -13.95
CA ASN A 177 8.98 -3.37 -13.07
C ASN A 177 9.47 -4.22 -11.87
N VAL A 178 10.62 -3.87 -11.30
CA VAL A 178 11.26 -4.71 -10.25
C VAL A 178 10.44 -4.70 -8.95
N LEU A 179 9.91 -3.54 -8.56
CA LEU A 179 9.18 -3.39 -7.30
C LEU A 179 7.77 -4.01 -7.37
N PHE A 180 7.09 -3.87 -8.50
CA PHE A 180 5.76 -4.42 -8.73
C PHE A 180 5.80 -5.79 -9.44
N SER A 181 6.61 -6.70 -8.90
CA SER A 181 6.69 -8.07 -9.40
C SER A 181 5.78 -9.00 -8.60
N TRP A 182 5.15 -9.97 -9.28
CA TRP A 182 4.32 -10.99 -8.63
C TRP A 182 5.04 -11.74 -7.51
N ARG A 183 6.35 -11.98 -7.68
CA ARG A 183 7.19 -12.60 -6.65
C ARG A 183 7.20 -11.79 -5.35
N ARG A 184 7.33 -10.47 -5.44
CA ARG A 184 7.30 -9.59 -4.26
C ARG A 184 5.92 -9.54 -3.63
N ILE A 185 4.86 -9.41 -4.44
CA ILE A 185 3.47 -9.40 -3.95
C ILE A 185 3.18 -10.70 -3.19
N LEU A 186 3.48 -11.86 -3.77
CA LEU A 186 3.30 -13.16 -3.12
C LEU A 186 4.17 -13.30 -1.86
N GLY A 187 5.39 -12.76 -1.86
CA GLY A 187 6.23 -12.71 -0.66
C GLY A 187 5.59 -11.94 0.49
N TRP A 188 4.98 -10.78 0.20
CA TRP A 188 4.22 -10.01 1.20
C TRP A 188 2.94 -10.71 1.65
N MET A 189 2.23 -11.40 0.75
CA MET A 189 1.07 -12.21 1.10
C MET A 189 1.45 -13.36 2.03
N PHE A 190 2.55 -14.06 1.73
CA PHE A 190 3.06 -15.16 2.54
C PHE A 190 3.54 -14.69 3.91
N ASN A 191 4.19 -13.52 3.98
CA ASN A 191 4.52 -12.89 5.25
C ASN A 191 3.24 -12.60 6.09
N GLY A 192 2.16 -12.15 5.45
CA GLY A 192 0.87 -11.93 6.12
C GLY A 192 0.24 -13.21 6.66
N LEU A 193 0.34 -14.31 5.90
CA LEU A 193 -0.06 -15.65 6.35
C LEU A 193 0.70 -16.08 7.60
N ILE A 194 2.03 -15.97 7.60
CA ILE A 194 2.87 -16.32 8.75
C ILE A 194 2.52 -15.45 9.96
N SER A 195 2.43 -14.13 9.78
CA SER A 195 2.08 -13.21 10.86
C SER A 195 0.73 -13.55 11.49
N ALA A 196 -0.30 -13.85 10.69
CA ALA A 196 -1.61 -14.25 11.19
C ALA A 196 -1.57 -15.55 12.00
N VAL A 197 -0.89 -16.58 11.49
CA VAL A 197 -0.72 -17.87 12.17
C VAL A 197 -0.02 -17.67 13.52
N ILE A 198 1.08 -16.91 13.53
CA ILE A 198 1.82 -16.61 14.77
C ILE A 198 0.92 -15.87 15.75
N ILE A 199 0.23 -14.80 15.33
CA ILE A 199 -0.64 -14.01 16.21
C ILE A 199 -1.75 -14.88 16.80
N PHE A 200 -2.42 -15.69 15.97
CA PHE A 200 -3.51 -16.55 16.40
C PHE A 200 -3.06 -17.58 17.44
N PHE A 201 -2.09 -18.42 17.10
CA PHE A 201 -1.60 -19.44 18.04
C PHE A 201 -0.97 -18.82 19.28
N PHE A 202 -0.28 -17.69 19.14
CA PHE A 202 0.27 -16.99 20.28
C PHE A 202 -0.82 -16.51 21.25
N CYS A 203 -1.89 -15.88 20.73
CA CYS A 203 -2.99 -15.40 21.58
C CYS A 203 -3.75 -16.54 22.25
N MET A 204 -4.00 -17.64 21.53
CA MET A 204 -4.64 -18.85 22.07
C MET A 204 -3.81 -19.45 23.22
N ASN A 205 -2.53 -19.74 22.99
CA ASN A 205 -1.66 -20.32 24.02
C ASN A 205 -1.47 -19.39 25.24
N ALA A 206 -1.36 -18.08 25.02
CA ALA A 206 -1.16 -17.12 26.09
C ALA A 206 -2.39 -16.98 27.01
N LEU A 207 -3.60 -17.18 26.48
CA LEU A 207 -4.86 -17.04 27.24
C LEU A 207 -5.41 -18.37 27.77
N GLU A 208 -5.07 -19.51 27.17
CA GLU A 208 -5.44 -20.84 27.67
C GLU A 208 -4.63 -21.28 28.89
N ALA A 209 -3.35 -20.89 28.99
CA ALA A 209 -2.43 -21.42 30.00
C ALA A 209 -2.53 -20.78 31.40
N HIS A 210 -3.29 -19.68 31.57
CA HIS A 210 -3.28 -18.89 32.81
C HIS A 210 -4.67 -18.48 33.30
N ALA A 211 -4.88 -18.55 34.62
CA ALA A 211 -5.99 -17.87 35.27
C ALA A 211 -5.88 -16.36 35.01
N PHE A 212 -6.84 -15.82 34.27
CA PHE A 212 -6.78 -14.44 33.76
C PHE A 212 -6.96 -13.40 34.88
N ASN A 213 -7.66 -13.77 35.95
CA ASN A 213 -7.91 -12.88 37.09
C ASN A 213 -7.37 -13.48 38.40
N GLN A 214 -7.12 -12.62 39.40
CA GLN A 214 -6.72 -13.05 40.76
C GLN A 214 -7.76 -13.98 41.41
N ASP A 215 -9.00 -13.95 40.91
CA ASP A 215 -10.12 -14.80 41.33
C ASP A 215 -10.19 -16.16 40.59
N GLY A 216 -9.20 -16.51 39.76
CA GLY A 216 -9.15 -17.81 39.09
C GLY A 216 -10.05 -17.97 37.85
N LYS A 217 -10.74 -16.91 37.39
CA LYS A 217 -11.63 -16.96 36.23
C LYS A 217 -10.86 -17.04 34.91
N THR A 218 -11.35 -17.85 33.98
CA THR A 218 -10.82 -17.99 32.62
C THR A 218 -11.22 -16.80 31.74
N ALA A 219 -10.38 -16.47 30.76
CA ALA A 219 -10.67 -15.38 29.82
C ALA A 219 -11.90 -15.73 28.96
N GLY A 220 -12.85 -14.80 28.87
CA GLY A 220 -14.00 -14.92 27.98
C GLY A 220 -13.60 -14.79 26.50
N ARG A 221 -14.47 -15.28 25.62
CA ARG A 221 -14.29 -15.24 24.16
C ARG A 221 -14.11 -13.81 23.61
N ASP A 222 -14.80 -12.83 24.22
CA ASP A 222 -14.67 -11.40 23.89
C ASP A 222 -13.29 -10.83 24.25
N ILE A 223 -12.68 -11.31 25.34
CA ILE A 223 -11.35 -10.90 25.81
C ILE A 223 -10.27 -11.44 24.86
N LEU A 224 -10.43 -12.69 24.41
CA LEU A 224 -9.60 -13.29 23.37
C LEU A 224 -9.70 -12.48 22.06
N GLY A 225 -10.92 -12.16 21.62
CA GLY A 225 -11.17 -11.31 20.44
C GLY A 225 -10.49 -9.94 20.54
N ALA A 226 -10.66 -9.22 21.65
CA ALA A 226 -10.03 -7.92 21.85
C ALA A 226 -8.49 -8.01 21.90
N THR A 227 -7.94 -9.06 22.50
CA THR A 227 -6.49 -9.28 22.58
C THR A 227 -5.91 -9.58 21.20
N MET A 228 -6.52 -10.48 20.42
CA MET A 228 -6.11 -10.75 19.04
C MET A 228 -6.16 -9.49 18.19
N TYR A 229 -7.24 -8.72 18.29
CA TYR A 229 -7.41 -7.47 17.56
C TYR A 229 -6.28 -6.47 17.84
N THR A 230 -6.00 -6.22 19.12
CA THR A 230 -4.91 -5.30 19.51
C THR A 230 -3.55 -5.79 19.03
N CYS A 231 -3.25 -7.09 19.16
CA CYS A 231 -2.03 -7.69 18.63
C CYS A 231 -1.89 -7.48 17.12
N ILE A 232 -2.95 -7.68 16.33
CA ILE A 232 -2.93 -7.43 14.88
C ILE A 232 -2.61 -5.97 14.59
N VAL A 233 -3.32 -5.03 15.23
CA VAL A 233 -3.10 -3.59 15.00
C VAL A 233 -1.65 -3.21 15.32
N TRP A 234 -1.08 -3.72 16.42
CA TRP A 234 0.32 -3.47 16.78
C TRP A 234 1.30 -4.06 15.78
N VAL A 235 1.17 -5.35 15.44
CA VAL A 235 2.10 -6.03 14.53
C VAL A 235 2.05 -5.40 13.13
N VAL A 236 0.85 -5.08 12.62
CA VAL A 236 0.68 -4.46 11.32
C VAL A 236 1.32 -3.06 11.30
N ASN A 237 1.02 -2.19 12.27
CA ASN A 237 1.61 -0.85 12.34
C ASN A 237 3.14 -0.88 12.55
N LEU A 238 3.66 -1.83 13.33
CA LEU A 238 5.10 -1.98 13.54
C LEU A 238 5.79 -2.51 12.28
N GLN A 239 5.20 -3.46 11.57
CA GLN A 239 5.69 -3.91 10.26
C GLN A 239 5.74 -2.74 9.27
N MET A 240 4.77 -1.84 9.33
CA MET A 240 4.77 -0.62 8.53
C MET A 240 5.92 0.31 8.88
N ALA A 241 6.14 0.54 10.18
CA ALA A 241 7.23 1.36 10.67
C ALA A 241 8.60 0.83 10.23
N LEU A 242 8.76 -0.49 10.11
CA LEU A 242 9.97 -1.13 9.59
C LEU A 242 10.10 -1.03 8.07
N ALA A 243 9.00 -0.94 7.33
CA ALA A 243 9.00 -0.86 5.87
C ALA A 243 9.30 0.55 5.34
N ILE A 244 9.00 1.59 6.13
CA ILE A 244 9.21 2.99 5.75
C ILE A 244 10.71 3.32 5.76
N SER A 245 11.18 3.96 4.68
CA SER A 245 12.59 4.33 4.54
C SER A 245 12.90 5.70 5.16
N TYR A 246 11.99 6.67 5.04
CA TYR A 246 12.17 8.02 5.58
C TYR A 246 11.05 8.38 6.53
N PHE A 247 11.34 8.37 7.83
CA PHE A 247 10.34 8.48 8.88
C PHE A 247 9.99 9.94 9.19
N THR A 248 8.97 10.47 8.53
CA THR A 248 8.46 11.83 8.73
C THR A 248 7.66 11.98 10.01
N LEU A 249 7.48 13.21 10.50
CA LEU A 249 6.62 13.51 11.66
C LEU A 249 5.15 13.15 11.39
N ILE A 250 4.70 13.32 10.14
CA ILE A 250 3.35 12.94 9.70
C ILE A 250 3.16 11.43 9.82
N GLN A 251 4.13 10.63 9.37
CA GLN A 251 4.07 9.17 9.52
C GLN A 251 4.13 8.73 10.99
N HIS A 252 4.92 9.39 11.85
CA HIS A 252 4.86 9.17 13.30
C HIS A 252 3.46 9.40 13.84
N LEU A 253 2.85 10.54 13.50
CA LEU A 253 1.52 10.88 13.99
C LEU A 253 0.48 9.85 13.54
N PHE A 254 0.53 9.37 12.31
CA PHE A 254 -0.42 8.37 11.83
C PHE A 254 -0.18 6.96 12.40
N ILE A 255 1.08 6.52 12.54
CA ILE A 255 1.43 5.20 13.09
C ILE A 255 1.15 5.14 14.58
N TRP A 256 1.70 6.08 15.35
CA TRP A 256 1.51 6.11 16.80
C TRP A 256 0.10 6.56 17.16
N GLY A 257 -0.50 7.45 16.36
CA GLY A 257 -1.89 7.85 16.50
C GLY A 257 -2.87 6.70 16.26
N SER A 258 -2.64 5.84 15.26
CA SER A 258 -3.51 4.66 15.04
C SER A 258 -3.42 3.67 16.20
N ILE A 259 -2.21 3.45 16.74
CA ILE A 259 -1.98 2.60 17.92
C ILE A 259 -2.64 3.20 19.16
N ALA A 260 -2.43 4.50 19.42
CA ALA A 260 -3.02 5.20 20.56
C ALA A 260 -4.55 5.22 20.47
N LEU A 261 -5.10 5.47 19.29
CA LEU A 261 -6.55 5.45 19.05
C LEU A 261 -7.13 4.04 19.21
N CYS A 262 -6.40 2.98 18.85
CA CYS A 262 -6.83 1.60 19.12
C CYS A 262 -6.87 1.31 20.62
N GLY A 263 -5.85 1.75 21.37
CA GLY A 263 -5.83 1.67 22.83
C GLY A 263 -6.96 2.48 23.48
N LEU A 264 -7.26 3.66 22.97
CA LEU A 264 -8.37 4.50 23.45
C LEU A 264 -9.73 3.90 23.09
N GLY A 265 -9.90 3.37 21.87
CA GLY A 265 -11.15 2.76 21.42
C GLY A 265 -11.54 1.53 22.23
N THR A 266 -10.57 0.68 22.57
CA THR A 266 -10.82 -0.46 23.48
C THR A 266 -11.19 -0.01 24.90
N ARG A 267 -10.63 1.10 25.41
CA ARG A 267 -11.04 1.69 26.70
C ARG A 267 -12.40 2.37 26.66
N ALA A 268 -12.71 3.10 25.60
CA ALA A 268 -13.99 3.78 25.44
C ALA A 268 -15.13 2.76 25.30
N ALA A 269 -14.91 1.65 24.58
CA ALA A 269 -15.86 0.55 24.49
C ALA A 269 -16.18 -0.09 25.86
N GLN A 270 -15.26 -0.01 26.84
CA GLN A 270 -15.49 -0.48 28.21
C GLN A 270 -16.32 0.52 29.06
N MET A 271 -16.43 1.78 28.64
CA MET A 271 -17.13 2.84 29.38
C MET A 271 -18.59 3.03 28.95
N ILE A 272 -19.02 2.48 27.82
CA ILE A 272 -20.40 2.60 27.31
C ILE A 272 -21.29 1.59 28.05
N PRO A 273 -22.25 2.04 28.88
CA PRO A 273 -23.20 1.14 29.52
C PRO A 273 -24.38 0.94 28.56
N ASN A 274 -24.51 -0.22 27.92
CA ASN A 274 -25.77 -0.71 27.32
C ASN A 274 -25.63 -2.15 26.83
N ASN A 275 -26.51 -3.05 27.32
CA ASN A 275 -27.04 -4.36 26.85
C ASN A 275 -26.23 -5.33 25.95
N VAL A 276 -24.99 -5.01 25.62
CA VAL A 276 -23.99 -5.90 25.04
C VAL A 276 -23.03 -6.15 26.20
N THR A 277 -22.85 -7.40 26.59
CA THR A 277 -21.99 -7.81 27.70
C THR A 277 -20.52 -7.51 27.39
N TRP A 278 -20.14 -6.24 27.45
CA TRP A 278 -18.75 -5.78 27.43
C TRP A 278 -18.13 -6.03 28.81
N CYS A 279 -17.95 -7.30 29.16
CA CYS A 279 -17.33 -7.68 30.43
C CYS A 279 -15.80 -7.63 30.31
N GLY A 280 -15.28 -6.42 30.04
CA GLY A 280 -13.85 -6.14 29.87
C GLY A 280 -13.30 -5.28 31.00
N ARG A 281 -13.78 -5.43 32.24
CA ARG A 281 -13.30 -4.64 33.39
C ARG A 281 -11.85 -4.98 33.79
N ASP A 282 -11.31 -6.11 33.31
CA ASP A 282 -9.99 -6.65 33.68
C ASP A 282 -8.91 -6.60 32.57
N LEU A 283 -9.22 -6.07 31.37
CA LEU A 283 -8.30 -6.11 30.21
C LEU A 283 -7.04 -5.24 30.38
N LEU A 284 -7.01 -4.37 31.39
CA LEU A 284 -6.01 -3.32 31.54
C LEU A 284 -5.40 -3.27 32.95
N ARG A 285 -5.08 -4.43 33.52
CA ARG A 285 -3.94 -4.46 34.44
C ARG A 285 -2.67 -4.15 33.64
N PRO A 286 -1.75 -3.30 34.15
CA PRO A 286 -0.55 -2.84 33.43
C PRO A 286 0.39 -3.98 32.97
N THR A 287 0.17 -5.20 33.44
CA THR A 287 0.90 -6.41 33.05
C THR A 287 0.55 -6.90 31.64
N THR A 288 -0.71 -6.89 31.21
CA THR A 288 -1.14 -7.52 29.94
C THR A 288 -0.83 -6.65 28.72
N VAL A 289 -1.06 -5.33 28.82
CA VAL A 289 -0.69 -4.36 27.76
C VAL A 289 0.82 -4.16 27.68
N GLY A 290 1.52 -4.25 28.81
CA GLY A 290 2.99 -4.26 28.84
C GLY A 290 3.58 -5.53 28.22
N PHE A 291 2.89 -6.68 28.33
CA PHE A 291 3.30 -7.94 27.73
C PHE A 291 3.05 -7.95 26.22
N THR A 292 1.87 -7.54 25.74
CA THR A 292 1.57 -7.46 24.30
C THR A 292 2.48 -6.45 23.57
N ALA A 293 2.78 -5.29 24.19
CA ALA A 293 3.71 -4.30 23.62
C ALA A 293 5.18 -4.76 23.61
N ARG A 294 5.67 -5.40 24.69
CA ARG A 294 7.05 -5.96 24.71
C ARG A 294 7.22 -7.17 23.79
N LEU A 295 6.12 -7.83 23.44
CA LEU A 295 6.14 -9.09 22.72
C LEU A 295 5.89 -8.92 21.21
N ALA A 296 5.07 -7.94 20.79
CA ALA A 296 5.04 -7.46 19.40
C ALA A 296 6.41 -6.91 18.96
N ALA A 297 7.20 -6.37 19.90
CA ALA A 297 8.58 -5.95 19.64
C ALA A 297 9.56 -7.13 19.45
N ARG A 298 9.24 -8.34 19.95
CA ARG A 298 10.11 -9.54 19.85
C ARG A 298 9.82 -10.41 18.62
N THR A 299 8.61 -10.40 18.07
CA THR A 299 8.25 -11.17 16.86
C THR A 299 8.83 -10.58 15.57
N ASN A 300 9.36 -9.36 15.58
CA ASN A 300 10.00 -8.72 14.42
C ASN A 300 11.47 -9.09 14.18
N PHE A 301 11.92 -10.22 14.71
CA PHE A 301 13.27 -10.73 14.47
C PHE A 301 13.33 -11.67 13.26
N ILE A 302 12.90 -11.18 12.09
CA ILE A 302 13.32 -11.75 10.81
C ILE A 302 13.86 -10.58 9.98
N ARG A 303 15.16 -10.33 10.18
CA ARG A 303 15.94 -9.26 9.54
C ARG A 303 16.55 -9.79 8.23
N ARG A 304 16.52 -8.90 7.23
CA ARG A 304 17.45 -8.72 6.09
C ARG A 304 17.73 -9.91 5.18
#